data_AF-A0AAU9WZ54-F1
#
_entry.id   AF-A0AAU9WZ54-F1
#
_cell.length_a   1.000
_cell.length_b   1.000
_cell.length_c   1.000
_cell.angle_alpha   90.00
_cell.angle_beta   90.00
_cell.angle_gamma   90.00
#
_symmetry.space_group_name_H-M   'P 1'
#
loop_
_entity.id
_entity.type
_entity.pdbx_description
1 polymer ?
#
loop_
_entity_poly.entity_id
_entity_poly.type
_entity_poly.pdbx_seq_one_letter_code
_entity_poly.pdbx_strand_id
1 'polypeptide(L)'
;MCKSFFPLLRHHARVVNVSSGLGDLRCVSPALRKKFSSPNLTVTEITSLMEKYKRDAKEGKVTENGWPDDSSSFTPAYSVSKIGVTAMSMVQARELKNDQREGILVNSVCPGWVRTDMGGPNAERSPEEGADTPVYCALLPKGTTTISFYSSPILMEKSSTSPLVRCLDEVPGYEERKNDVVFCGSDAQQHVVFFPGDVQDYEENMESHRDNKKWKQWSLESTAKILERRFPNSFVWVIRPSRYHQSTFACYHNFVEANLLGVPDHTNHDYGALFHLRALLESAVKKLLDVPKEEEDPTFDFPVILVGFSKGCVVLNQIIYELYMVSAGVDSRLNEFASRISAMYWLDGGHSGESNLWVTDEKFLYHLATHVPRIRVHVTPYQIGEETRPSIKKELKKFEDSLRSLGANIKVKSHFQGTQPYLAFHFKLLESF
;
A
#
# COMPACT_ATOMS: atom_id res chain seq x y z
N MET A 1 1.69 19.72 -35.83
CA MET A 1 0.41 19.44 -35.14
C MET A 1 0.24 20.37 -33.93
N CYS A 2 0.97 20.20 -32.81
CA CYS A 2 0.82 21.06 -31.61
C CYS A 2 0.79 22.57 -31.91
N LYS A 3 1.77 23.10 -32.67
CA LYS A 3 1.81 24.53 -33.07
C LYS A 3 0.52 25.03 -33.75
N SER A 4 -0.15 24.18 -34.51
CA SER A 4 -1.38 24.53 -35.25
C SER A 4 -2.63 24.47 -34.38
N PHE A 5 -2.66 23.57 -33.38
CA PHE A 5 -3.84 23.35 -32.53
C PHE A 5 -3.77 24.11 -31.20
N PHE A 6 -2.58 24.46 -30.70
CA PHE A 6 -2.41 25.16 -29.42
C PHE A 6 -3.11 26.52 -29.36
N PRO A 7 -3.17 27.32 -30.46
CA PRO A 7 -3.99 28.53 -30.49
C PRO A 7 -5.50 28.29 -30.25
N LEU A 8 -5.99 27.06 -30.46
CA LEU A 8 -7.40 26.70 -30.29
C LEU A 8 -7.75 26.16 -28.89
N LEU A 9 -6.74 25.96 -28.01
CA LEU A 9 -6.99 25.48 -26.65
C LEU A 9 -7.85 26.48 -25.88
N ARG A 10 -8.81 25.97 -25.11
CA ARG A 10 -9.67 26.75 -24.21
C ARG A 10 -9.05 26.80 -22.80
N HIS A 11 -9.62 27.61 -21.92
CA HIS A 11 -9.37 27.51 -20.48
C HIS A 11 -9.59 26.07 -20.00
N HIS A 12 -8.70 25.59 -19.15
CA HIS A 12 -8.70 24.22 -18.65
C HIS A 12 -8.58 23.15 -19.74
N ALA A 13 -7.92 23.41 -20.86
CA ALA A 13 -7.70 22.36 -21.87
C ALA A 13 -6.68 21.31 -21.41
N ARG A 14 -6.91 20.04 -21.77
CA ARG A 14 -5.98 18.93 -21.47
C ARG A 14 -5.34 18.45 -22.75
N VAL A 15 -4.00 18.45 -22.78
CA VAL A 15 -3.19 17.95 -23.89
C VAL A 15 -2.49 16.68 -23.42
N VAL A 16 -2.71 15.59 -24.16
CA VAL A 16 -2.14 14.28 -23.84
C VAL A 16 -1.30 13.82 -25.02
N ASN A 17 0.01 13.78 -24.83
CA ASN A 17 0.96 13.28 -25.82
C ASN A 17 1.30 11.81 -25.48
N VAL A 18 0.91 10.88 -26.35
CA VAL A 18 1.18 9.45 -26.15
C VAL A 18 2.65 9.14 -26.49
N SER A 19 3.48 9.03 -25.46
CA SER A 19 4.89 8.66 -25.54
C SER A 19 5.06 7.13 -25.40
N SER A 20 6.03 6.66 -24.60
CA SER A 20 6.34 5.25 -24.31
C SER A 20 7.24 5.17 -23.07
N GLY A 21 7.27 4.03 -22.37
CA GLY A 21 8.27 3.76 -21.33
C GLY A 21 9.70 3.78 -21.85
N LEU A 22 9.88 3.42 -23.12
CA LEU A 22 11.15 3.54 -23.83
C LEU A 22 11.53 5.00 -24.17
N GLY A 23 10.64 5.95 -23.89
CA GLY A 23 10.88 7.38 -24.03
C GLY A 23 11.49 8.03 -22.79
N ASP A 24 11.75 7.26 -21.73
CA ASP A 24 12.27 7.77 -20.45
C ASP A 24 13.70 8.31 -20.64
N LEU A 25 14.01 9.45 -20.03
CA LEU A 25 15.34 10.07 -20.14
C LEU A 25 16.45 9.20 -19.52
N ARG A 26 16.10 8.14 -18.78
CA ARG A 26 17.04 7.13 -18.30
C ARG A 26 17.63 6.28 -19.42
N CYS A 27 16.97 6.18 -20.57
CA CYS A 27 17.43 5.41 -21.72
C CYS A 27 18.61 6.04 -22.47
N VAL A 28 18.97 7.30 -22.18
CA VAL A 28 20.16 7.96 -22.73
C VAL A 28 21.26 8.10 -21.69
N SER A 29 22.49 8.30 -22.17
CA SER A 29 23.65 8.61 -21.33
C SER A 29 23.41 9.80 -20.38
N PRO A 30 24.13 9.89 -19.24
CA PRO A 30 23.99 11.02 -18.31
C PRO A 30 24.18 12.40 -18.96
N ALA A 31 25.07 12.50 -19.94
CA ALA A 31 25.33 13.75 -20.66
C ALA A 31 24.13 14.18 -21.52
N LEU A 32 23.53 13.27 -22.27
CA LEU A 32 22.31 13.54 -23.04
C LEU A 32 21.11 13.75 -22.13
N ARG A 33 20.99 12.97 -21.05
CA ARG A 33 19.94 13.14 -20.03
C ARG A 33 19.93 14.56 -19.49
N LYS A 34 21.10 15.10 -19.11
CA LYS A 34 21.25 16.49 -18.64
C LYS A 34 20.79 17.52 -19.68
N LYS A 35 20.99 17.26 -20.98
CA LYS A 35 20.50 18.13 -22.06
C LYS A 35 18.98 18.06 -22.16
N PHE A 36 18.40 16.85 -22.21
CA PHE A 36 16.95 16.66 -22.32
C PHE A 36 16.17 17.08 -21.07
N SER A 37 16.80 17.07 -19.89
CA SER A 37 16.19 17.50 -18.63
C SER A 37 16.45 18.98 -18.30
N SER A 38 17.06 19.75 -19.21
CA SER A 38 17.40 21.16 -18.95
C SER A 38 16.12 21.98 -18.71
N PRO A 39 16.06 22.79 -17.64
CA PRO A 39 14.90 23.63 -17.34
C PRO A 39 14.70 24.74 -18.39
N ASN A 40 15.71 25.01 -19.22
CA ASN A 40 15.70 26.02 -20.29
C ASN A 40 15.61 25.40 -21.68
N LEU A 41 15.46 24.07 -21.80
CA LEU A 41 15.41 23.38 -23.08
C LEU A 41 14.29 23.95 -23.96
N THR A 42 14.58 24.19 -25.25
CA THR A 42 13.62 24.73 -26.22
C THR A 42 13.23 23.69 -27.28
N VAL A 43 12.12 23.93 -27.97
CA VAL A 43 11.70 23.07 -29.11
C VAL A 43 12.76 23.03 -30.22
N THR A 44 13.47 24.14 -30.46
CA THR A 44 14.54 24.21 -31.46
C THR A 44 15.75 23.34 -31.08
N GLU A 45 16.13 23.34 -29.80
CA GLU A 45 17.21 22.48 -29.30
C GLU A 45 16.82 21.00 -29.33
N ILE A 46 15.57 20.65 -28.97
CA ILE A 46 15.05 19.29 -29.11
C ILE A 46 15.13 18.86 -30.59
N THR A 47 14.68 19.71 -31.51
CA THR A 47 14.75 19.45 -32.95
C THR A 47 16.19 19.19 -33.40
N SER A 48 17.13 20.01 -32.91
CA SER A 48 18.56 19.87 -33.21
C SER A 48 19.14 18.56 -32.66
N LEU A 49 18.71 18.12 -31.47
CA LEU A 49 19.09 16.84 -30.88
C LEU A 49 18.55 15.65 -31.69
N MET A 50 17.30 15.72 -32.17
CA MET A 50 16.72 14.68 -33.03
C MET A 50 17.44 14.59 -34.38
N GLU A 51 17.79 15.73 -34.99
CA GLU A 51 18.60 15.75 -36.21
C GLU A 51 20.05 15.30 -35.98
N LYS A 52 20.62 15.55 -34.79
CA LYS A 52 21.91 14.97 -34.40
C LYS A 52 21.82 13.45 -34.35
N TYR A 53 20.81 12.87 -33.71
CA TYR A 53 20.63 11.42 -33.66
C TYR A 53 20.57 10.80 -35.06
N LYS A 54 19.80 11.39 -35.99
CA LYS A 54 19.72 10.91 -37.38
C LYS A 54 21.09 10.88 -38.06
N ARG A 55 21.94 11.89 -37.84
CA ARG A 55 23.31 11.93 -38.36
C ARG A 55 24.20 10.87 -37.70
N ASP A 56 24.19 10.81 -36.37
CA ASP A 56 24.99 9.83 -35.62
C ASP A 56 24.62 8.39 -35.98
N ALA A 57 23.34 8.10 -36.21
CA ALA A 57 22.85 6.80 -36.69
C ALA A 57 23.38 6.47 -38.09
N LYS A 58 23.35 7.44 -39.02
CA LYS A 58 23.90 7.28 -40.37
C LYS A 58 25.41 7.05 -40.38
N GLU A 59 26.13 7.64 -39.42
CA GLU A 59 27.57 7.52 -39.27
C GLU A 59 28.01 6.32 -38.41
N GLY A 60 27.08 5.56 -37.84
CA GLY A 60 27.39 4.43 -36.95
C GLY A 60 27.92 4.83 -35.57
N LYS A 61 27.68 6.06 -35.12
CA LYS A 61 28.21 6.63 -33.85
C LYS A 61 27.17 6.74 -32.75
N VAL A 62 26.15 5.89 -32.76
CA VAL A 62 25.01 5.93 -31.81
C VAL A 62 25.51 5.75 -30.37
N THR A 63 26.15 4.61 -30.08
CA THR A 63 26.68 4.26 -28.76
C THR A 63 27.75 5.24 -28.29
N GLU A 64 28.69 5.61 -29.19
CA GLU A 64 29.77 6.57 -28.90
C GLU A 64 29.23 7.93 -28.44
N ASN A 65 28.15 8.40 -29.06
CA ASN A 65 27.51 9.66 -28.69
C ASN A 65 26.49 9.53 -27.54
N GLY A 66 26.38 8.35 -26.94
CA GLY A 66 25.58 8.09 -25.74
C GLY A 66 24.07 7.98 -25.98
N TRP A 67 23.66 7.72 -27.22
CA TRP A 67 22.28 7.37 -27.57
C TRP A 67 21.96 5.91 -27.21
N PRO A 68 20.68 5.54 -27.08
CA PRO A 68 20.30 4.13 -26.96
C PRO A 68 20.72 3.38 -28.22
N ASP A 69 21.21 2.16 -28.05
CA ASP A 69 21.62 1.22 -29.09
C ASP A 69 20.95 -0.15 -28.87
N ASP A 70 21.22 -1.12 -29.74
CA ASP A 70 20.58 -2.44 -29.68
C ASP A 70 20.91 -3.22 -28.39
N SER A 71 21.96 -2.83 -27.67
CA SER A 71 22.33 -3.42 -26.37
C SER A 71 21.52 -2.85 -25.20
N SER A 72 21.00 -1.63 -25.35
CA SER A 72 20.30 -0.87 -24.31
C SER A 72 18.81 -0.67 -24.60
N SER A 73 18.35 -0.97 -25.81
CA SER A 73 16.95 -0.91 -26.21
C SER A 73 16.65 -1.83 -27.38
N PHE A 74 15.58 -2.62 -27.28
CA PHE A 74 15.12 -3.48 -28.39
C PHE A 74 14.69 -2.72 -29.65
N THR A 75 14.45 -1.41 -29.56
CA THR A 75 14.05 -0.55 -30.69
C THR A 75 14.65 0.87 -30.56
N PRO A 76 15.94 1.08 -30.82
CA PRO A 76 16.63 2.32 -30.46
C PRO A 76 16.07 3.59 -31.11
N ALA A 77 15.76 3.54 -32.41
CA ALA A 77 15.20 4.68 -33.13
C ALA A 77 13.81 5.08 -32.61
N TYR A 78 12.99 4.10 -32.27
CA TYR A 78 11.69 4.32 -31.64
C TYR A 78 11.86 4.99 -30.27
N SER A 79 12.76 4.48 -29.43
CA SER A 79 13.07 5.04 -28.10
C SER A 79 13.48 6.50 -28.19
N VAL A 80 14.40 6.85 -29.12
CA VAL A 80 14.81 8.25 -29.34
C VAL A 80 13.65 9.13 -29.80
N SER A 81 12.78 8.63 -30.69
CA SER A 81 11.59 9.39 -31.10
C SER A 81 10.66 9.70 -29.92
N LYS A 82 10.51 8.75 -28.98
CA LYS A 82 9.66 8.90 -27.79
C LYS A 82 10.32 9.77 -26.72
N ILE A 83 11.65 9.75 -26.59
CA ILE A 83 12.40 10.74 -25.81
C ILE A 83 12.11 12.16 -26.33
N GLY A 84 12.10 12.35 -27.66
CA GLY A 84 11.73 13.62 -28.28
C GLY A 84 10.32 14.09 -27.90
N VAL A 85 9.32 13.18 -27.94
CA VAL A 85 7.94 13.47 -27.51
C VAL A 85 7.86 13.84 -26.03
N THR A 86 8.57 13.11 -25.17
CA THR A 86 8.64 13.39 -23.73
C THR A 86 9.24 14.77 -23.45
N ALA A 87 10.41 15.06 -24.01
CA ALA A 87 11.07 16.35 -23.85
C ALA A 87 10.21 17.51 -24.40
N MET A 88 9.57 17.31 -25.56
CA MET A 88 8.66 18.30 -26.14
C MET A 88 7.48 18.57 -25.21
N SER A 89 6.92 17.54 -24.57
CA SER A 89 5.79 17.70 -23.63
C SER A 89 6.19 18.51 -22.40
N MET A 90 7.42 18.33 -21.89
CA MET A 90 7.97 19.12 -20.78
C MET A 90 8.08 20.61 -21.16
N VAL A 91 8.61 20.90 -22.35
CA VAL A 91 8.73 22.27 -22.86
C VAL A 91 7.35 22.91 -23.05
N GLN A 92 6.40 22.18 -23.65
CA GLN A 92 5.03 22.65 -23.84
C GLN A 92 4.31 22.93 -22.52
N ALA A 93 4.45 22.05 -21.53
CA ALA A 93 3.89 22.25 -20.20
C ALA A 93 4.45 23.53 -19.55
N ARG A 94 5.75 23.78 -19.68
CA ARG A 94 6.39 25.00 -19.17
C ARG A 94 5.94 26.26 -19.90
N GLU A 95 5.87 26.23 -21.23
CA GLU A 95 5.42 27.37 -22.04
C GLU A 95 3.97 27.73 -21.73
N LEU A 96 3.09 26.74 -21.59
CA LEU A 96 1.67 26.95 -21.31
C LEU A 96 1.35 27.35 -19.87
N LYS A 97 2.30 27.24 -18.92
CA LYS A 97 2.13 27.79 -17.57
C LYS A 97 2.01 29.32 -17.57
N ASN A 98 2.63 29.98 -18.54
CA ASN A 98 2.61 31.45 -18.68
C ASN A 98 1.58 31.90 -19.73
N ASP A 99 0.69 31.01 -20.18
CA ASP A 99 -0.36 31.35 -21.12
C ASP A 99 -1.45 32.21 -20.45
N GLN A 100 -2.10 33.08 -21.20
CA GLN A 100 -3.22 33.90 -20.69
C GLN A 100 -4.44 33.03 -20.32
N ARG A 101 -4.53 31.82 -20.87
CA ARG A 101 -5.58 30.85 -20.58
C ARG A 101 -5.22 30.01 -19.37
N GLU A 102 -6.07 30.06 -18.36
CA GLU A 102 -5.84 29.37 -17.10
C GLU A 102 -6.03 27.84 -17.20
N GLY A 103 -5.25 27.12 -16.38
CA GLY A 103 -5.46 25.71 -16.07
C GLY A 103 -5.23 24.72 -17.20
N ILE A 104 -4.49 25.10 -18.24
CA ILE A 104 -4.09 24.16 -19.30
C ILE A 104 -3.05 23.19 -18.76
N LEU A 105 -3.27 21.88 -18.94
CA LEU A 105 -2.30 20.85 -18.57
C LEU A 105 -1.81 20.09 -19.80
N VAL A 106 -0.51 19.84 -19.87
CA VAL A 106 0.13 19.01 -20.89
C VAL A 106 0.83 17.85 -20.22
N ASN A 107 0.50 16.63 -20.61
CA ASN A 107 1.09 15.42 -20.06
C ASN A 107 1.65 14.52 -21.17
N SER A 108 2.80 13.91 -20.90
CA SER A 108 3.33 12.79 -21.68
C SER A 108 2.94 11.49 -20.99
N VAL A 109 2.35 10.53 -21.71
CA VAL A 109 1.84 9.28 -21.12
C VAL A 109 2.41 8.04 -21.82
N CYS A 110 2.57 6.94 -21.09
CA CYS A 110 2.81 5.62 -21.67
C CYS A 110 1.55 4.74 -21.52
N PRO A 111 1.03 4.15 -22.61
CA PRO A 111 -0.12 3.24 -22.55
C PRO A 111 0.26 1.81 -22.11
N GLY A 112 1.54 1.54 -21.88
CA GLY A 112 2.06 0.17 -21.69
C GLY A 112 2.25 -0.58 -23.01
N TRP A 113 2.48 -1.89 -22.95
CA TRP A 113 2.57 -2.74 -24.13
C TRP A 113 1.18 -3.29 -24.49
N VAL A 114 0.59 -2.79 -25.58
CA VAL A 114 -0.83 -2.95 -25.92
C VAL A 114 -1.03 -3.80 -27.18
N ARG A 115 -1.98 -4.75 -27.15
CA ARG A 115 -2.38 -5.64 -28.26
C ARG A 115 -3.03 -4.85 -29.39
N THR A 116 -2.18 -4.31 -30.24
CA THR A 116 -2.50 -3.53 -31.45
C THR A 116 -1.60 -4.04 -32.58
N ASP A 117 -1.83 -3.58 -33.81
CA ASP A 117 -0.94 -3.90 -34.93
C ASP A 117 0.54 -3.55 -34.65
N MET A 118 0.80 -2.50 -33.86
CA MET A 118 2.15 -2.09 -33.46
C MET A 118 2.73 -2.92 -32.30
N GLY A 119 1.90 -3.29 -31.31
CA GLY A 119 2.36 -4.05 -30.14
C GLY A 119 2.39 -5.56 -30.35
N GLY A 120 1.66 -6.07 -31.33
CA GLY A 120 1.51 -7.49 -31.61
C GLY A 120 0.52 -8.21 -30.67
N PRO A 121 0.15 -9.46 -30.99
CA PRO A 121 -0.84 -10.23 -30.24
C PRO A 121 -0.36 -10.65 -28.84
N ASN A 122 0.96 -10.69 -28.61
CA ASN A 122 1.57 -11.11 -27.34
C ASN A 122 1.69 -9.98 -26.31
N ALA A 123 1.28 -8.76 -26.67
CA ALA A 123 1.31 -7.65 -25.74
C ALA A 123 0.39 -7.90 -24.53
N GLU A 124 0.81 -7.44 -23.36
CA GLU A 124 0.16 -7.78 -22.09
C GLU A 124 -1.21 -7.10 -21.93
N ARG A 125 -1.41 -5.92 -22.53
CA ARG A 125 -2.62 -5.09 -22.34
C ARG A 125 -3.57 -5.12 -23.53
N SER A 126 -4.87 -5.01 -23.30
CA SER A 126 -5.87 -4.74 -24.34
C SER A 126 -5.87 -3.26 -24.76
N PRO A 127 -6.42 -2.90 -25.94
CA PRO A 127 -6.61 -1.50 -26.32
C PRO A 127 -7.35 -0.66 -25.28
N GLU A 128 -8.35 -1.24 -24.61
CA GLU A 128 -9.13 -0.59 -23.55
C GLU A 128 -8.22 -0.28 -22.35
N GLU A 129 -7.45 -1.27 -21.86
CA GLU A 129 -6.50 -1.08 -20.77
C GLU A 129 -5.42 -0.05 -21.15
N GLY A 130 -4.95 -0.05 -22.40
CA GLY A 130 -3.97 0.92 -22.89
C GLY A 130 -4.51 2.37 -22.96
N ALA A 131 -5.82 2.53 -23.11
CA ALA A 131 -6.49 3.84 -23.18
C ALA A 131 -6.65 4.50 -21.79
N ASP A 132 -6.53 3.75 -20.70
CA ASP A 132 -6.77 4.24 -19.34
C ASP A 132 -5.96 5.50 -18.98
N THR A 133 -4.63 5.45 -19.12
CA THR A 133 -3.76 6.58 -18.76
C THR A 133 -4.01 7.81 -19.65
N PRO A 134 -4.09 7.67 -20.99
CA PRO A 134 -4.47 8.79 -21.85
C PRO A 134 -5.82 9.41 -21.50
N VAL A 135 -6.86 8.58 -21.28
CA VAL A 135 -8.21 9.05 -20.95
C VAL A 135 -8.23 9.74 -19.58
N TYR A 136 -7.57 9.16 -18.58
CA TYR A 136 -7.41 9.79 -17.27
C TYR A 136 -6.81 11.19 -17.37
N CYS A 137 -5.71 11.34 -18.12
CA CYS A 137 -5.05 12.64 -18.30
C CYS A 137 -5.91 13.63 -19.11
N ALA A 138 -6.76 13.14 -20.01
CA ALA A 138 -7.68 13.97 -20.77
C ALA A 138 -8.86 14.47 -19.92
N LEU A 139 -9.25 13.72 -18.88
CA LEU A 139 -10.44 13.98 -18.05
C LEU A 139 -10.15 14.61 -16.69
N LEU A 140 -8.94 15.14 -16.49
CA LEU A 140 -8.54 15.71 -15.21
C LEU A 140 -9.47 16.85 -14.76
N PRO A 141 -9.92 16.85 -13.49
CA PRO A 141 -10.84 17.86 -12.98
C PRO A 141 -10.31 19.28 -13.14
N LYS A 142 -11.21 20.26 -13.28
CA LYS A 142 -10.83 21.68 -13.18
C LYS A 142 -10.19 21.92 -11.80
N GLY A 143 -9.14 22.74 -11.75
CA GLY A 143 -8.39 23.02 -10.52
C GLY A 143 -7.19 22.09 -10.27
N THR A 144 -7.00 21.02 -11.06
CA THR A 144 -5.75 20.24 -11.01
C THR A 144 -4.57 21.12 -11.43
N THR A 145 -3.60 21.31 -10.55
CA THR A 145 -2.41 22.15 -10.77
C THR A 145 -1.15 21.34 -11.14
N THR A 146 -1.10 20.05 -10.76
CA THR A 146 0.05 19.18 -11.03
C THR A 146 -0.38 17.73 -11.19
N ILE A 147 0.22 17.03 -12.16
CA ILE A 147 0.32 15.57 -12.16
C ILE A 147 1.76 15.26 -12.45
N SER A 148 2.55 15.14 -11.38
CA SER A 148 3.92 14.66 -11.46
C SER A 148 4.05 13.53 -10.46
N PHE A 149 4.16 12.30 -10.95
CA PHE A 149 4.85 11.28 -10.17
C PHE A 149 6.32 11.72 -10.13
N TYR A 150 6.83 12.02 -8.94
CA TYR A 150 8.07 12.77 -8.67
C TYR A 150 9.39 12.18 -9.24
N SER A 151 9.33 11.18 -10.12
CA SER A 151 10.50 10.42 -10.58
C SER A 151 10.65 10.27 -12.10
N SER A 152 9.64 10.60 -12.92
CA SER A 152 9.74 10.53 -14.40
C SER A 152 8.86 11.58 -15.10
N PRO A 153 9.35 12.22 -16.19
CA PRO A 153 8.55 13.13 -17.00
C PRO A 153 7.49 12.43 -17.87
N ILE A 154 7.42 11.10 -17.80
CA ILE A 154 6.38 10.29 -18.45
C ILE A 154 5.48 9.76 -17.35
N LEU A 155 4.19 10.03 -17.48
CA LEU A 155 3.17 9.35 -16.69
C LEU A 155 3.08 7.92 -17.22
N MET A 156 3.84 7.05 -16.57
CA MET A 156 3.82 5.62 -16.78
C MET A 156 2.67 5.07 -15.96
N GLU A 157 1.64 4.61 -16.66
CA GLU A 157 0.44 4.07 -16.04
C GLU A 157 -0.31 5.14 -15.19
N LYS A 158 -1.64 5.13 -15.20
CA LYS A 158 -2.30 5.13 -13.89
C LYS A 158 -1.79 3.83 -13.31
N SER A 159 -0.84 3.87 -12.36
CA SER A 159 -0.18 2.68 -11.82
C SER A 159 -1.17 1.54 -11.92
N SER A 160 -0.75 0.39 -12.47
CA SER A 160 -1.48 -0.84 -12.14
C SER A 160 -1.96 -0.68 -10.68
N THR A 161 -3.22 -1.00 -10.42
CA THR A 161 -3.86 -0.92 -9.11
C THR A 161 -3.22 -1.92 -8.11
N SER A 162 -1.90 -2.09 -8.18
CA SER A 162 -0.95 -2.52 -7.18
C SER A 162 -0.39 -1.25 -6.52
N PRO A 163 -1.03 -0.77 -5.44
CA PRO A 163 -0.40 0.19 -4.53
C PRO A 163 1.07 -0.18 -4.26
N LEU A 164 1.93 0.84 -4.12
CA LEU A 164 3.37 0.68 -3.87
C LEU A 164 3.57 -0.25 -2.68
N VAL A 165 4.02 -1.49 -2.91
CA VAL A 165 4.36 -2.43 -1.85
C VAL A 165 5.85 -2.33 -1.54
N ARG A 166 6.21 -2.17 -0.27
CA ARG A 166 7.60 -2.19 0.19
C ARG A 166 7.73 -3.05 1.44
N CYS A 167 8.74 -3.90 1.48
CA CYS A 167 9.13 -4.61 2.70
C CYS A 167 10.16 -3.78 3.44
N LEU A 168 9.93 -3.55 4.72
CA LEU A 168 10.83 -2.88 5.64
C LEU A 168 11.29 -3.90 6.67
N ASP A 169 12.54 -4.33 6.56
CA ASP A 169 13.08 -5.34 7.47
C ASP A 169 13.50 -4.72 8.81
N GLU A 170 13.35 -5.49 9.89
CA GLU A 170 13.84 -5.13 11.23
C GLU A 170 13.48 -3.70 11.66
N VAL A 171 12.23 -3.27 11.43
CA VAL A 171 11.77 -1.95 11.88
C VAL A 171 11.82 -1.90 13.41
N PRO A 172 12.53 -0.93 14.01
CA PRO A 172 12.61 -0.81 15.46
C PRO A 172 11.25 -0.46 16.08
N GLY A 173 10.94 -1.04 17.23
CA GLY A 173 9.83 -0.62 18.07
C GLY A 173 10.28 -0.26 19.47
N TYR A 174 9.44 -0.53 20.47
CA TYR A 174 9.77 -0.29 21.88
C TYR A 174 10.83 -1.27 22.39
N GLU A 175 11.79 -0.75 23.17
CA GLU A 175 12.99 -1.47 23.65
C GLU A 175 13.80 -2.06 22.47
N GLU A 176 14.28 -3.29 22.59
CA GLU A 176 15.06 -3.99 21.57
C GLU A 176 14.17 -4.78 20.59
N ARG A 177 12.85 -4.62 20.66
CA ARG A 177 11.90 -5.37 19.83
C ARG A 177 11.87 -4.80 18.42
N LYS A 178 11.81 -5.69 17.42
CA LYS A 178 11.73 -5.32 16.01
C LYS A 178 10.79 -6.23 15.24
N ASN A 179 10.12 -5.69 14.23
CA ASN A 179 9.30 -6.47 13.31
C ASN A 179 9.63 -6.09 11.87
N ASP A 180 9.51 -7.06 10.97
CA ASP A 180 9.40 -6.73 9.56
C ASP A 180 8.00 -6.19 9.27
N VAL A 181 7.92 -5.22 8.36
CA VAL A 181 6.67 -4.54 8.03
C VAL A 181 6.52 -4.45 6.52
N VAL A 182 5.38 -4.89 6.00
CA VAL A 182 5.01 -4.65 4.59
C VAL A 182 4.15 -3.40 4.53
N PHE A 183 4.67 -2.39 3.86
CA PHE A 183 3.95 -1.15 3.56
C PHE A 183 3.20 -1.26 2.24
N CYS A 184 2.02 -0.65 2.18
CA CYS A 184 1.25 -0.49 0.96
C CYS A 184 0.41 0.79 0.98
N GLY A 185 0.52 1.62 -0.06
CA GLY A 185 -0.31 2.82 -0.24
C GLY A 185 0.43 4.00 -0.83
N SER A 186 -0.32 5.07 -1.14
CA SER A 186 0.18 6.36 -1.61
C SER A 186 -0.81 7.45 -1.20
N ASP A 187 -0.32 8.65 -0.85
CA ASP A 187 -1.16 9.83 -0.54
C ASP A 187 -2.23 9.57 0.53
N ALA A 188 -1.80 9.18 1.73
CA ALA A 188 -2.68 8.75 2.80
C ALA A 188 -3.22 9.88 3.69
N GLN A 189 -4.34 9.62 4.36
CA GLN A 189 -4.94 10.45 5.41
C GLN A 189 -5.20 9.67 6.70
N GLN A 190 -4.84 8.38 6.74
CA GLN A 190 -5.02 7.48 7.88
C GLN A 190 -4.03 6.30 7.79
N HIS A 191 -3.84 5.59 8.90
CA HIS A 191 -3.10 4.33 8.96
C HIS A 191 -4.04 3.14 9.12
N VAL A 192 -3.74 2.06 8.42
CA VAL A 192 -4.36 0.74 8.63
C VAL A 192 -3.25 -0.23 9.02
N VAL A 193 -3.21 -0.61 10.28
CA VAL A 193 -2.25 -1.58 10.80
C VAL A 193 -2.91 -2.94 10.84
N PHE A 194 -2.29 -3.92 10.19
CA PHE A 194 -2.81 -5.27 10.05
C PHE A 194 -1.88 -6.31 10.66
N PHE A 195 -2.45 -7.20 11.46
CA PHE A 195 -1.77 -8.35 12.05
C PHE A 195 -2.30 -9.64 11.36
N PRO A 196 -1.47 -10.33 10.55
CA PRO A 196 -1.85 -11.53 9.81
C PRO A 196 -2.10 -12.77 10.69
N GLY A 197 -2.67 -13.80 10.07
CA GLY A 197 -2.90 -15.09 10.69
C GLY A 197 -1.72 -16.07 10.59
N ASP A 198 -1.99 -17.30 10.99
CA ASP A 198 -1.17 -18.45 10.59
C ASP A 198 -1.14 -18.55 9.05
N VAL A 199 -0.15 -19.26 8.50
CA VAL A 199 0.08 -19.50 7.07
C VAL A 199 0.53 -18.27 6.27
N GLN A 200 0.01 -17.07 6.55
CA GLN A 200 0.35 -15.85 5.79
C GLN A 200 1.78 -15.43 6.09
N ASP A 201 2.67 -15.49 5.12
CA ASP A 201 4.04 -14.95 5.18
C ASP A 201 4.35 -14.24 3.85
N TYR A 202 5.58 -13.79 3.64
CA TYR A 202 6.04 -13.27 2.36
C TYR A 202 5.70 -14.22 1.21
N GLU A 203 5.34 -13.66 0.06
CA GLU A 203 4.93 -14.45 -1.11
C GLU A 203 5.98 -15.50 -1.49
N GLU A 204 7.28 -15.14 -1.43
CA GLU A 204 8.40 -16.05 -1.70
C GLU A 204 8.49 -17.22 -0.70
N ASN A 205 8.25 -16.94 0.60
CA ASN A 205 8.26 -17.96 1.64
C ASN A 205 7.08 -18.92 1.46
N MET A 206 5.91 -18.37 1.09
CA MET A 206 4.73 -19.19 0.82
C MET A 206 4.90 -20.03 -0.44
N GLU A 207 5.44 -19.49 -1.53
CA GLU A 207 5.65 -20.19 -2.80
C GLU A 207 6.57 -21.42 -2.63
N SER A 208 7.62 -21.27 -1.84
CA SER A 208 8.57 -22.35 -1.54
C SER A 208 8.02 -23.40 -0.56
N HIS A 209 6.95 -23.10 0.17
CA HIS A 209 6.37 -24.01 1.15
C HIS A 209 5.43 -25.04 0.52
N ARG A 210 5.62 -26.32 0.84
CA ARG A 210 4.85 -27.46 0.28
C ARG A 210 3.33 -27.27 0.35
N ASP A 211 2.83 -26.97 1.55
CA ASP A 211 1.38 -26.89 1.82
C ASP A 211 0.79 -25.47 1.71
N ASN A 212 1.59 -24.42 1.95
CA ASN A 212 1.13 -23.05 2.06
C ASN A 212 1.11 -22.30 0.71
N LYS A 213 1.84 -22.76 -0.31
CA LYS A 213 1.87 -22.14 -1.65
C LYS A 213 0.52 -21.93 -2.29
N LYS A 214 -0.47 -22.80 -1.99
CA LYS A 214 -1.83 -22.68 -2.51
C LYS A 214 -2.60 -21.47 -1.96
N TRP A 215 -2.12 -20.89 -0.86
CA TRP A 215 -2.71 -19.73 -0.18
C TRP A 215 -1.98 -18.42 -0.48
N LYS A 216 -0.95 -18.43 -1.36
CA LYS A 216 -0.08 -17.28 -1.63
C LYS A 216 -0.80 -16.00 -2.09
N GLN A 217 -2.01 -16.13 -2.64
CA GLN A 217 -2.84 -14.98 -3.01
C GLN A 217 -3.31 -14.16 -1.79
N TRP A 218 -3.09 -14.66 -0.57
CA TRP A 218 -3.22 -13.95 0.70
C TRP A 218 -1.89 -13.83 1.44
N SER A 219 -0.77 -13.76 0.71
CA SER A 219 0.54 -13.36 1.27
C SER A 219 0.47 -12.00 1.96
N LEU A 220 1.52 -11.60 2.68
CA LEU A 220 1.58 -10.30 3.33
C LEU A 220 1.41 -9.16 2.31
N GLU A 221 2.09 -9.25 1.17
CA GLU A 221 2.04 -8.27 0.08
C GLU A 221 0.66 -8.22 -0.57
N SER A 222 0.08 -9.39 -0.87
CA SER A 222 -1.25 -9.47 -1.47
C SER A 222 -2.33 -8.95 -0.52
N THR A 223 -2.20 -9.25 0.77
CA THR A 223 -3.11 -8.76 1.81
C THR A 223 -3.00 -7.25 1.98
N ALA A 224 -1.79 -6.69 1.92
CA ALA A 224 -1.59 -5.24 1.97
C ALA A 224 -2.34 -4.54 0.81
N LYS A 225 -2.28 -5.11 -0.40
CA LYS A 225 -3.06 -4.60 -1.56
C LYS A 225 -4.57 -4.73 -1.38
N ILE A 226 -5.05 -5.84 -0.80
CA ILE A 226 -6.48 -6.03 -0.50
C ILE A 226 -6.97 -4.93 0.47
N LEU A 227 -6.18 -4.67 1.52
CA LEU A 227 -6.50 -3.66 2.53
C LEU A 227 -6.47 -2.25 1.98
N GLU A 228 -5.51 -1.92 1.11
CA GLU A 228 -5.44 -0.59 0.49
C GLU A 228 -6.68 -0.32 -0.37
N ARG A 229 -7.15 -1.32 -1.14
CA ARG A 229 -8.42 -1.21 -1.88
C ARG A 229 -9.63 -1.06 -0.97
N ARG A 230 -9.62 -1.70 0.20
CA ARG A 230 -10.71 -1.65 1.19
C ARG A 230 -10.75 -0.31 1.92
N PHE A 231 -9.58 0.24 2.21
CA PHE A 231 -9.37 1.50 2.91
C PHE A 231 -8.58 2.45 2.00
N PRO A 232 -9.23 3.03 0.97
CA PRO A 232 -8.55 3.94 0.05
C PRO A 232 -7.94 5.13 0.81
N ASN A 233 -6.86 5.70 0.27
CA ASN A 233 -6.11 6.82 0.88
C ASN A 233 -5.57 6.48 2.28
N SER A 234 -5.05 5.27 2.47
CA SER A 234 -4.45 4.84 3.73
C SER A 234 -3.00 4.39 3.53
N PHE A 235 -2.18 4.60 4.55
CA PHE A 235 -0.94 3.86 4.72
C PHE A 235 -1.26 2.54 5.39
N VAL A 236 -1.15 1.44 4.63
CA VAL A 236 -1.36 0.09 5.14
C VAL A 236 -0.01 -0.46 5.62
N TRP A 237 -0.01 -0.97 6.86
CA TRP A 237 1.15 -1.55 7.52
C TRP A 237 0.80 -2.97 7.96
N VAL A 238 1.24 -3.97 7.19
CA VAL A 238 1.12 -5.38 7.58
C VAL A 238 2.33 -5.73 8.45
N ILE A 239 2.10 -5.91 9.74
CA ILE A 239 3.15 -6.24 10.72
C ILE A 239 3.35 -7.75 10.71
N ARG A 240 4.50 -8.20 10.23
CA ARG A 240 4.84 -9.62 10.23
C ARG A 240 5.03 -10.11 11.69
N PRO A 241 4.53 -11.31 12.06
CA PRO A 241 4.84 -11.93 13.35
C PRO A 241 6.34 -12.03 13.56
N SER A 242 6.81 -11.88 14.81
CA SER A 242 8.25 -11.92 15.10
C SER A 242 8.89 -13.28 14.84
N ARG A 243 8.07 -14.34 14.78
CA ARG A 243 8.51 -15.70 14.41
C ARG A 243 7.35 -16.50 13.81
N TYR A 244 7.68 -17.46 12.95
CA TYR A 244 6.80 -18.56 12.59
C TYR A 244 7.31 -19.87 13.20
N HIS A 245 6.47 -20.62 13.90
CA HIS A 245 6.76 -21.99 14.30
C HIS A 245 6.36 -22.96 13.17
N GLN A 246 7.27 -23.88 12.81
CA GLN A 246 7.09 -24.80 11.67
C GLN A 246 6.68 -24.09 10.36
N SER A 247 7.18 -22.87 10.15
CA SER A 247 6.88 -22.05 8.95
C SER A 247 5.39 -21.84 8.67
N THR A 248 4.54 -21.98 9.70
CA THR A 248 3.08 -21.91 9.57
C THR A 248 2.43 -21.14 10.71
N PHE A 249 2.78 -21.45 11.96
CA PHE A 249 2.10 -20.84 13.11
C PHE A 249 2.72 -19.49 13.46
N ALA A 250 1.93 -18.43 13.35
CA ALA A 250 2.36 -17.08 13.67
C ALA A 250 2.57 -16.92 15.18
N CYS A 251 3.68 -16.32 15.57
CA CYS A 251 4.02 -16.05 16.95
C CYS A 251 4.33 -14.56 17.16
N TYR A 252 3.52 -13.91 18.00
CA TYR A 252 3.59 -12.47 18.25
C TYR A 252 4.33 -12.13 19.55
N HIS A 253 5.49 -12.75 19.81
CA HIS A 253 6.22 -12.56 21.07
C HIS A 253 6.64 -11.10 21.31
N ASN A 254 6.69 -10.23 20.30
CA ASN A 254 6.97 -8.80 20.54
C ASN A 254 5.77 -8.03 21.10
N PHE A 255 4.56 -8.59 20.95
CA PHE A 255 3.31 -7.97 21.36
C PHE A 255 2.63 -8.71 22.50
N VAL A 256 2.79 -10.02 22.63
CA VAL A 256 2.09 -10.81 23.66
C VAL A 256 2.97 -11.95 24.15
N GLU A 257 2.93 -12.22 25.44
CA GLU A 257 3.53 -13.41 26.02
C GLU A 257 2.78 -14.67 25.54
N ALA A 258 3.52 -15.61 24.98
CA ALA A 258 2.95 -16.77 24.33
C ALA A 258 3.86 -18.00 24.43
N ASN A 259 3.27 -19.18 24.28
CA ASN A 259 4.03 -20.42 24.20
C ASN A 259 4.69 -20.62 22.82
N LEU A 260 5.36 -21.76 22.62
CA LEU A 260 6.06 -22.08 21.37
C LEU A 260 5.14 -22.07 20.12
N LEU A 261 3.86 -22.37 20.27
CA LEU A 261 2.85 -22.36 19.20
C LEU A 261 2.16 -21.00 19.06
N GLY A 262 2.66 -19.97 19.74
CA GLY A 262 2.09 -18.63 19.76
C GLY A 262 0.72 -18.56 20.45
N VAL A 263 0.34 -19.56 21.26
CA VAL A 263 -0.88 -19.47 22.08
C VAL A 263 -0.62 -18.43 23.16
N PRO A 264 -1.43 -17.36 23.23
CA PRO A 264 -1.18 -16.27 24.16
C PRO A 264 -1.53 -16.69 25.59
N ASP A 265 -0.80 -16.16 26.56
CA ASP A 265 -1.09 -16.33 27.98
C ASP A 265 -2.08 -15.26 28.48
N HIS A 266 -1.91 -14.00 28.03
CA HIS A 266 -2.74 -12.84 28.39
C HIS A 266 -2.84 -12.54 29.91
N THR A 267 -1.99 -13.12 30.76
CA THR A 267 -1.98 -12.79 32.19
C THR A 267 -1.17 -11.54 32.51
N ASN A 268 -0.16 -11.23 31.68
CA ASN A 268 0.61 -10.00 31.77
C ASN A 268 -0.09 -8.86 31.02
N HIS A 269 -0.74 -7.95 31.76
CA HIS A 269 -1.46 -6.80 31.19
C HIS A 269 -0.58 -5.55 30.98
N ASP A 270 0.74 -5.64 31.17
CA ASP A 270 1.72 -4.57 30.93
C ASP A 270 2.92 -5.13 30.14
N TYR A 271 2.60 -5.83 29.04
CA TYR A 271 3.62 -6.44 28.19
C TYR A 271 4.30 -5.40 27.27
N GLY A 272 3.66 -4.26 27.05
CA GLY A 272 4.13 -3.16 26.23
C GLY A 272 3.75 -3.28 24.76
N ALA A 273 2.67 -3.99 24.43
CA ALA A 273 2.13 -4.08 23.07
C ALA A 273 1.79 -2.71 22.48
N LEU A 274 1.16 -1.82 23.26
CA LEU A 274 0.81 -0.46 22.84
C LEU A 274 2.06 0.41 22.64
N PHE A 275 3.02 0.33 23.57
CA PHE A 275 4.30 1.03 23.42
C PHE A 275 5.04 0.57 22.17
N HIS A 276 5.10 -0.74 21.96
CA HIS A 276 5.76 -1.34 20.81
C HIS A 276 5.08 -0.93 19.51
N LEU A 277 3.74 -1.00 19.43
CA LEU A 277 2.99 -0.56 18.25
C LEU A 277 3.24 0.91 17.91
N ARG A 278 3.17 1.81 18.89
CA ARG A 278 3.42 3.24 18.68
C ARG A 278 4.81 3.49 18.10
N ALA A 279 5.84 2.94 18.75
CA ALA A 279 7.23 3.14 18.34
C ALA A 279 7.54 2.47 16.98
N LEU A 280 6.94 1.31 16.72
CA LEU A 280 7.10 0.59 15.46
C LEU A 280 6.50 1.36 14.30
N LEU A 281 5.29 1.90 14.48
CA LEU A 281 4.61 2.70 13.44
C LEU A 281 5.39 3.98 13.13
N GLU A 282 5.81 4.72 14.16
CA GLU A 282 6.64 5.92 14.00
C GLU A 282 7.94 5.60 13.23
N SER A 283 8.63 4.52 13.61
CA SER A 283 9.86 4.08 12.95
C SER A 283 9.62 3.63 11.50
N ALA A 284 8.49 2.96 11.24
CA ALA A 284 8.12 2.53 9.90
C ALA A 284 7.85 3.73 8.97
N VAL A 285 7.12 4.74 9.45
CA VAL A 285 6.89 5.98 8.69
C VAL A 285 8.19 6.70 8.41
N LYS A 286 9.03 6.91 9.44
CA LYS A 286 10.32 7.60 9.27
C LYS A 286 11.21 6.88 8.27
N LYS A 287 11.29 5.55 8.33
CA LYS A 287 12.06 4.72 7.38
C LYS A 287 11.48 4.77 5.97
N LEU A 288 10.16 4.77 5.81
CA LEU A 288 9.51 4.81 4.50
C LEU A 288 9.72 6.16 3.79
N LEU A 289 9.55 7.25 4.54
CA LEU A 289 9.56 8.62 4.04
C LEU A 289 10.95 9.28 4.10
N ASP A 290 11.97 8.54 4.57
CA ASP A 290 13.34 9.04 4.78
C ASP A 290 13.38 10.30 5.67
N VAL A 291 12.56 10.30 6.73
CA VAL A 291 12.47 11.39 7.70
C VAL A 291 13.63 11.26 8.71
N PRO A 292 14.40 12.34 8.96
CA PRO A 292 15.46 12.34 9.97
C PRO A 292 14.96 11.92 11.35
N LYS A 293 15.83 11.30 12.16
CA LYS A 293 15.43 10.75 13.47
C LYS A 293 14.88 11.81 14.42
N GLU A 294 15.45 13.00 14.35
CA GLU A 294 15.14 14.16 15.19
C GLU A 294 13.85 14.87 14.76
N GLU A 295 13.39 14.64 13.52
CA GLU A 295 12.16 15.24 13.01
C GLU A 295 10.93 14.45 13.46
N GLU A 296 9.81 15.15 13.57
CA GLU A 296 8.52 14.54 13.92
C GLU A 296 7.98 13.72 12.75
N ASP A 297 7.25 12.67 13.08
CA ASP A 297 6.50 11.89 12.09
C ASP A 297 5.47 12.82 11.41
N PRO A 298 5.53 13.05 10.09
CA PRO A 298 4.62 13.95 9.38
C PRO A 298 3.17 13.43 9.34
N THR A 299 2.93 12.21 9.81
CA THR A 299 1.62 11.55 9.91
C THR A 299 1.19 11.35 11.36
N PHE A 300 1.80 12.06 12.32
CA PHE A 300 1.52 11.90 13.75
C PHE A 300 0.06 12.20 14.15
N ASP A 301 -0.70 12.90 13.33
CA ASP A 301 -2.10 13.26 13.57
C ASP A 301 -3.08 12.31 12.85
N PHE A 302 -2.58 11.40 12.01
CA PHE A 302 -3.43 10.53 11.21
C PHE A 302 -4.20 9.54 12.11
N PRO A 303 -5.50 9.31 11.86
CA PRO A 303 -6.26 8.25 12.51
C PRO A 303 -5.63 6.88 12.26
N VAL A 304 -5.67 6.01 13.27
CA VAL A 304 -5.17 4.63 13.20
C VAL A 304 -6.34 3.65 13.22
N ILE A 305 -6.33 2.69 12.30
CA ILE A 305 -7.25 1.56 12.26
C ILE A 305 -6.44 0.30 12.52
N LEU A 306 -6.85 -0.50 13.51
CA LEU A 306 -6.21 -1.77 13.82
C LEU A 306 -7.05 -2.92 13.29
N VAL A 307 -6.41 -3.88 12.62
CA VAL A 307 -7.06 -5.05 12.04
C VAL A 307 -6.29 -6.30 12.44
N GLY A 308 -6.92 -7.21 13.15
CA GLY A 308 -6.39 -8.52 13.46
C GLY A 308 -7.11 -9.56 12.62
N PHE A 309 -6.35 -10.46 11.99
CA PHE A 309 -6.92 -11.61 11.29
C PHE A 309 -6.41 -12.91 11.92
N SER A 310 -7.31 -13.84 12.21
CA SER A 310 -6.95 -15.16 12.74
C SER A 310 -6.08 -15.03 13.99
N LYS A 311 -4.87 -15.60 13.98
CA LYS A 311 -3.86 -15.47 15.03
C LYS A 311 -3.50 -14.02 15.36
N GLY A 312 -3.51 -13.10 14.41
CA GLY A 312 -3.23 -11.68 14.65
C GLY A 312 -4.18 -11.00 15.64
N CYS A 313 -5.37 -11.56 15.87
CA CYS A 313 -6.31 -11.05 16.88
C CYS A 313 -5.78 -11.12 18.31
N VAL A 314 -4.78 -11.98 18.60
CA VAL A 314 -4.16 -12.03 19.93
C VAL A 314 -3.46 -10.72 20.28
N VAL A 315 -2.93 -10.00 19.27
CA VAL A 315 -2.33 -8.68 19.49
C VAL A 315 -3.40 -7.67 19.88
N LEU A 316 -4.57 -7.70 19.22
CA LEU A 316 -5.67 -6.81 19.57
C LEU A 316 -6.22 -7.10 20.98
N ASN A 317 -6.29 -8.38 21.37
CA ASN A 317 -6.69 -8.78 22.72
C ASN A 317 -5.70 -8.25 23.75
N GLN A 318 -4.38 -8.35 23.49
CA GLN A 318 -3.36 -7.78 24.37
C GLN A 318 -3.48 -6.25 24.47
N ILE A 319 -3.74 -5.56 23.36
CA ILE A 319 -3.97 -4.11 23.36
C ILE A 319 -5.18 -3.75 24.24
N ILE A 320 -6.27 -4.52 24.23
CA ILE A 320 -7.42 -4.31 25.13
C ILE A 320 -6.97 -4.37 26.60
N TYR A 321 -6.18 -5.38 26.96
CA TYR A 321 -5.66 -5.51 28.33
C TYR A 321 -4.76 -4.35 28.74
N GLU A 322 -4.11 -3.68 27.80
CA GLU A 322 -3.20 -2.57 28.05
C GLU A 322 -3.88 -1.19 28.04
N LEU A 323 -5.10 -1.06 27.49
CA LEU A 323 -5.84 0.22 27.42
C LEU A 323 -6.17 0.80 28.81
N TYR A 324 -6.16 0.01 29.89
CA TYR A 324 -6.32 0.58 31.23
C TYR A 324 -5.18 1.55 31.60
N MET A 325 -3.97 1.34 31.09
CA MET A 325 -2.82 2.22 31.34
C MET A 325 -3.05 3.61 30.76
N VAL A 326 -3.73 3.67 29.61
CA VAL A 326 -4.15 4.92 28.99
C VAL A 326 -5.14 5.65 29.89
N SER A 327 -6.14 4.92 30.40
CA SER A 327 -7.14 5.48 31.32
C SER A 327 -6.53 5.94 32.65
N ALA A 328 -5.49 5.25 33.12
CA ALA A 328 -4.76 5.60 34.32
C ALA A 328 -3.77 6.76 34.13
N GLY A 329 -3.58 7.25 32.89
CA GLY A 329 -2.72 8.38 32.59
C GLY A 329 -1.22 8.09 32.80
N VAL A 330 -0.79 6.84 32.62
CA VAL A 330 0.57 6.38 32.94
C VAL A 330 1.63 7.04 32.03
N ASP A 331 1.37 7.17 30.73
CA ASP A 331 2.26 7.83 29.76
C ASP A 331 1.43 8.71 28.80
N SER A 332 1.77 10.00 28.71
CA SER A 332 1.05 10.96 27.89
C SER A 332 1.13 10.68 26.38
N ARG A 333 2.26 10.14 25.91
CA ARG A 333 2.47 9.78 24.49
C ARG A 333 1.65 8.56 24.11
N LEU A 334 1.45 7.63 25.05
CA LEU A 334 0.50 6.54 24.85
C LEU A 334 -0.94 7.06 24.77
N ASN A 335 -1.31 8.02 25.61
CA ASN A 335 -2.65 8.61 25.57
C ASN A 335 -2.92 9.29 24.23
N GLU A 336 -1.95 10.05 23.74
CA GLU A 336 -2.02 10.69 22.42
C GLU A 336 -2.17 9.65 21.31
N PHE A 337 -1.33 8.60 21.31
CA PHE A 337 -1.41 7.54 20.32
C PHE A 337 -2.75 6.77 20.39
N ALA A 338 -3.19 6.37 21.58
CA ALA A 338 -4.43 5.64 21.77
C ALA A 338 -5.65 6.45 21.34
N SER A 339 -5.63 7.78 21.54
CA SER A 339 -6.70 8.68 21.10
C SER A 339 -6.88 8.71 19.57
N ARG A 340 -5.83 8.36 18.82
CA ARG A 340 -5.87 8.25 17.35
C ARG A 340 -6.50 6.93 16.87
N ILE A 341 -6.68 5.93 17.74
CA ILE A 341 -7.27 4.63 17.36
C ILE A 341 -8.75 4.83 17.07
N SER A 342 -9.06 5.03 15.78
CA SER A 342 -10.41 5.32 15.30
C SER A 342 -11.27 4.08 15.13
N ALA A 343 -10.66 2.90 14.96
CA ALA A 343 -11.37 1.64 14.81
C ALA A 343 -10.52 0.41 15.09
N MET A 344 -11.16 -0.67 15.54
CA MET A 344 -10.57 -1.99 15.67
C MET A 344 -11.44 -3.06 15.00
N TYR A 345 -10.80 -3.95 14.23
CA TYR A 345 -11.44 -5.03 13.47
C TYR A 345 -10.88 -6.39 13.88
N TRP A 346 -11.75 -7.30 14.32
CA TRP A 346 -11.45 -8.72 14.50
C TRP A 346 -12.00 -9.50 13.33
N LEU A 347 -11.13 -10.16 12.58
CA LEU A 347 -11.48 -10.97 11.41
C LEU A 347 -11.15 -12.44 11.71
N ASP A 348 -12.17 -13.26 11.93
CA ASP A 348 -12.03 -14.69 12.27
C ASP A 348 -10.99 -14.98 13.38
N GLY A 349 -11.00 -14.18 14.45
CA GLY A 349 -9.99 -14.27 15.51
C GLY A 349 -9.89 -15.64 16.18
N GLY A 350 -8.67 -16.19 16.28
CA GLY A 350 -8.51 -17.49 16.89
C GLY A 350 -7.07 -17.91 17.09
N HIS A 351 -6.88 -18.90 17.96
CA HIS A 351 -5.61 -19.59 18.15
C HIS A 351 -5.86 -21.05 18.53
N SER A 352 -4.80 -21.86 18.59
CA SER A 352 -4.81 -23.29 18.94
C SER A 352 -5.01 -23.61 20.43
N GLY A 353 -5.29 -22.61 21.27
CA GLY A 353 -5.53 -22.80 22.72
C GLY A 353 -7.01 -23.01 23.03
N GLU A 354 -7.35 -23.42 24.26
CA GLU A 354 -8.72 -23.84 24.59
C GLU A 354 -9.66 -22.70 25.04
N SER A 355 -9.08 -21.59 25.51
CA SER A 355 -9.80 -20.44 26.11
C SER A 355 -9.10 -19.11 25.77
N ASN A 356 -9.72 -17.99 26.16
CA ASN A 356 -9.21 -16.63 25.98
C ASN A 356 -9.08 -16.21 24.50
N LEU A 357 -9.99 -16.72 23.67
CA LEU A 357 -10.07 -16.35 22.26
C LEU A 357 -10.65 -14.94 22.11
N TRP A 358 -11.57 -14.58 23.01
CA TRP A 358 -12.10 -13.23 23.16
C TRP A 358 -11.87 -12.74 24.59
N VAL A 359 -11.60 -11.44 24.73
CA VAL A 359 -11.57 -10.80 26.04
C VAL A 359 -12.99 -10.81 26.62
N THR A 360 -13.18 -11.38 27.80
CA THR A 360 -14.52 -11.43 28.42
C THR A 360 -14.61 -10.77 29.80
N ASP A 361 -13.52 -10.19 30.26
CA ASP A 361 -13.48 -9.41 31.49
C ASP A 361 -13.99 -7.99 31.21
N GLU A 362 -15.12 -7.66 31.82
CA GLU A 362 -15.83 -6.40 31.64
C GLU A 362 -14.98 -5.17 32.03
N LYS A 363 -14.05 -5.33 32.97
CA LYS A 363 -13.12 -4.26 33.37
C LYS A 363 -12.31 -3.76 32.17
N PHE A 364 -11.77 -4.68 31.36
CA PHE A 364 -10.97 -4.30 30.20
C PHE A 364 -11.84 -3.88 29.01
N LEU A 365 -13.01 -4.49 28.86
CA LEU A 365 -13.99 -4.08 27.84
C LEU A 365 -14.51 -2.65 28.06
N TYR A 366 -14.60 -2.20 29.31
CA TYR A 366 -14.90 -0.79 29.63
C TYR A 366 -13.88 0.17 29.00
N HIS A 367 -12.58 -0.14 29.12
CA HIS A 367 -11.53 0.67 28.51
C HIS A 367 -11.62 0.66 26.98
N LEU A 368 -11.87 -0.50 26.37
CA LEU A 368 -12.10 -0.61 24.93
C LEU A 368 -13.31 0.23 24.47
N ALA A 369 -14.45 0.11 25.15
CA ALA A 369 -15.68 0.83 24.83
C ALA A 369 -15.49 2.35 24.92
N THR A 370 -14.66 2.81 25.85
CA THR A 370 -14.39 4.22 26.10
C THR A 370 -13.41 4.83 25.08
N HIS A 371 -12.40 4.07 24.66
CA HIS A 371 -11.29 4.62 23.86
C HIS A 371 -11.45 4.39 22.35
N VAL A 372 -12.22 3.38 21.93
CA VAL A 372 -12.30 2.99 20.51
C VAL A 372 -13.68 3.29 19.95
N PRO A 373 -13.84 4.32 19.10
CA PRO A 373 -15.15 4.78 18.60
C PRO A 373 -15.89 3.76 17.73
N ARG A 374 -15.18 2.77 17.17
CA ARG A 374 -15.71 1.85 16.18
C ARG A 374 -15.12 0.45 16.33
N ILE A 375 -15.95 -0.50 16.77
CA ILE A 375 -15.57 -1.90 16.96
C ILE A 375 -16.27 -2.76 15.92
N ARG A 376 -15.52 -3.57 15.20
CA ARG A 376 -16.05 -4.42 14.10
C ARG A 376 -15.56 -5.84 14.27
N VAL A 377 -16.50 -6.78 14.22
CA VAL A 377 -16.20 -8.21 14.33
C VAL A 377 -16.79 -8.90 13.11
N HIS A 378 -15.95 -9.64 12.39
CA HIS A 378 -16.33 -10.36 11.20
C HIS A 378 -15.95 -11.83 11.38
N VAL A 379 -16.93 -12.72 11.27
CA VAL A 379 -16.77 -14.15 11.55
C VAL A 379 -17.29 -15.00 10.40
N THR A 380 -16.74 -16.20 10.23
CA THR A 380 -17.15 -17.21 9.25
C THR A 380 -17.52 -18.53 9.93
N PRO A 381 -18.25 -19.43 9.27
CA PRO A 381 -18.47 -20.78 9.76
C PRO A 381 -17.19 -21.56 10.07
N TYR A 382 -16.04 -21.20 9.50
CA TYR A 382 -14.77 -21.81 9.87
C TYR A 382 -14.42 -21.55 11.34
N GLN A 383 -14.58 -20.30 11.79
CA GLN A 383 -14.25 -19.92 13.17
C GLN A 383 -15.35 -20.35 14.15
N ILE A 384 -16.61 -20.01 13.86
CA ILE A 384 -17.69 -20.25 14.80
C ILE A 384 -18.36 -21.61 14.59
N GLY A 385 -18.28 -22.24 13.43
CA GLY A 385 -18.99 -23.49 13.14
C GLY A 385 -18.33 -24.76 13.69
N GLU A 386 -17.17 -24.65 14.33
CA GLU A 386 -16.44 -25.80 14.87
C GLU A 386 -17.17 -26.38 16.10
N GLU A 387 -17.88 -27.51 15.93
CA GLU A 387 -18.65 -28.15 17.01
C GLU A 387 -17.76 -28.64 18.16
N THR A 388 -16.49 -28.91 17.88
CA THR A 388 -15.47 -29.33 18.86
C THR A 388 -15.01 -28.19 19.78
N ARG A 389 -15.31 -26.93 19.45
CA ARG A 389 -14.86 -25.74 20.22
C ARG A 389 -16.00 -24.77 20.52
N PRO A 390 -17.02 -25.20 21.30
CA PRO A 390 -18.19 -24.37 21.62
C PRO A 390 -17.85 -23.11 22.42
N SER A 391 -16.68 -23.07 23.09
CA SER A 391 -16.18 -21.90 23.83
C SER A 391 -16.05 -20.67 22.95
N ILE A 392 -15.67 -20.81 21.66
CA ILE A 392 -15.49 -19.67 20.74
C ILE A 392 -16.79 -18.87 20.59
N LYS A 393 -17.92 -19.53 20.31
CA LYS A 393 -19.22 -18.87 20.18
C LYS A 393 -19.65 -18.22 21.49
N LYS A 394 -19.40 -18.91 22.61
CA LYS A 394 -19.80 -18.44 23.94
C LYS A 394 -19.01 -17.18 24.35
N GLU A 395 -17.70 -17.19 24.15
CA GLU A 395 -16.82 -16.06 24.45
C GLU A 395 -17.11 -14.88 23.51
N LEU A 396 -17.29 -15.10 22.21
CA LEU A 396 -17.69 -14.07 21.26
C LEU A 396 -19.02 -13.41 21.66
N LYS A 397 -20.01 -14.23 22.02
CA LYS A 397 -21.31 -13.72 22.47
C LYS A 397 -21.17 -12.86 23.73
N LYS A 398 -20.36 -13.30 24.70
CA LYS A 398 -20.09 -12.54 25.92
C LYS A 398 -19.36 -11.22 25.61
N PHE A 399 -18.36 -11.24 24.73
CA PHE A 399 -17.65 -10.04 24.25
C PHE A 399 -18.62 -9.03 23.62
N GLU A 400 -19.51 -9.51 22.72
CA GLU A 400 -20.51 -8.67 22.08
C GLU A 400 -21.50 -8.10 23.09
N ASP A 401 -22.11 -8.95 23.92
CA ASP A 401 -23.15 -8.57 24.87
C ASP A 401 -22.59 -7.56 25.90
N SER A 402 -21.37 -7.75 26.40
CA SER A 402 -20.71 -6.82 27.32
C SER A 402 -20.36 -5.48 26.67
N LEU A 403 -19.87 -5.47 25.42
CA LEU A 403 -19.59 -4.19 24.75
C LEU A 403 -20.87 -3.42 24.43
N ARG A 404 -21.96 -4.12 24.11
CA ARG A 404 -23.28 -3.48 23.92
C ARG A 404 -23.81 -2.89 25.22
N SER A 405 -23.69 -3.59 26.36
CA SER A 405 -24.13 -3.07 27.66
C SER A 405 -23.34 -1.84 28.10
N LEU A 406 -22.06 -1.78 27.74
CA LEU A 406 -21.17 -0.63 27.97
C LEU A 406 -21.40 0.54 26.98
N GLY A 407 -22.36 0.42 26.05
CA GLY A 407 -22.69 1.47 25.09
C GLY A 407 -21.72 1.59 23.91
N ALA A 408 -20.85 0.59 23.68
CA ALA A 408 -19.87 0.62 22.61
C ALA A 408 -20.52 0.48 21.22
N ASN A 409 -19.94 1.13 20.21
CA ASN A 409 -20.33 0.99 18.80
C ASN A 409 -19.76 -0.28 18.18
N ILE A 410 -20.27 -1.44 18.63
CA ILE A 410 -19.92 -2.76 18.11
C ILE A 410 -20.90 -3.22 17.01
N LYS A 411 -20.33 -3.73 15.91
CA LYS A 411 -21.06 -4.48 14.88
C LYS A 411 -20.40 -5.83 14.66
N VAL A 412 -21.19 -6.89 14.77
CA VAL A 412 -20.80 -8.28 14.49
C VAL A 412 -21.47 -8.70 13.19
N LYS A 413 -20.69 -9.20 12.23
CA LYS A 413 -21.18 -9.69 10.93
C LYS A 413 -20.66 -11.10 10.69
N SER A 414 -21.58 -12.02 10.43
CA SER A 414 -21.25 -13.37 9.99
C SER A 414 -21.31 -13.44 8.46
N HIS A 415 -20.24 -13.92 7.83
CA HIS A 415 -20.10 -14.05 6.38
C HIS A 415 -20.25 -15.51 5.97
N PHE A 416 -20.60 -15.74 4.70
CA PHE A 416 -20.73 -17.08 4.11
C PHE A 416 -21.64 -18.02 4.92
N GLN A 417 -22.73 -17.50 5.49
CA GLN A 417 -23.68 -18.33 6.23
C GLN A 417 -24.25 -19.46 5.36
N GLY A 418 -24.45 -20.63 5.95
CA GLY A 418 -24.96 -21.81 5.27
C GLY A 418 -23.90 -22.62 4.50
N THR A 419 -22.64 -22.18 4.46
CA THR A 419 -21.54 -23.01 3.94
C THR A 419 -20.95 -23.90 5.03
N GLN A 420 -20.36 -25.04 4.64
CA GLN A 420 -19.56 -25.86 5.53
C GLN A 420 -18.33 -25.08 6.05
N PRO A 421 -17.87 -25.33 7.29
CA PRO A 421 -16.61 -24.77 7.80
C PRO A 421 -15.45 -25.13 6.87
N TYR A 422 -14.83 -24.13 6.23
CA TYR A 422 -13.74 -24.37 5.28
C TYR A 422 -12.71 -23.24 5.31
N LEU A 423 -11.44 -23.62 5.36
CA LEU A 423 -10.30 -22.70 5.46
C LEU A 423 -10.24 -21.69 4.30
N ALA A 424 -10.75 -22.00 3.11
CA ALA A 424 -10.76 -21.00 2.03
C ALA A 424 -11.71 -19.83 2.31
N PHE A 425 -12.83 -20.06 3.01
CA PHE A 425 -13.73 -18.97 3.41
C PHE A 425 -13.15 -18.12 4.53
N HIS A 426 -12.29 -18.71 5.37
CA HIS A 426 -11.50 -17.98 6.35
C HIS A 426 -10.60 -16.94 5.66
N PHE A 427 -9.83 -17.33 4.64
CA PHE A 427 -9.01 -16.38 3.88
C PHE A 427 -9.83 -15.41 3.03
N LYS A 428 -10.90 -15.90 2.38
CA LYS A 428 -11.81 -15.05 1.58
C LYS A 428 -12.52 -13.98 2.40
N LEU A 429 -12.54 -14.11 3.74
CA LEU A 429 -12.99 -13.05 4.62
C LEU A 429 -12.24 -11.74 4.37
N LEU A 430 -10.93 -11.80 4.11
CA LEU A 430 -10.08 -10.63 3.85
C LEU A 430 -10.56 -9.78 2.67
N GLU A 431 -11.27 -10.38 1.71
CA GLU A 431 -11.81 -9.70 0.53
C GLU A 431 -13.23 -9.14 0.75
N SER A 432 -13.94 -9.58 1.79
CA SER A 432 -15.39 -9.41 1.93
C SER A 432 -15.84 -8.70 3.20
N PHE A 433 -14.95 -8.53 4.18
CA PHE A 433 -15.28 -7.99 5.50
C PHE A 433 -15.71 -6.53 5.44
#